data_AF-A0A930WNB3-F1
#
_entry.id   AF-A0A930WNB3-F1
#
_cell.length_a   1.000
_cell.length_b   1.000
_cell.length_c   1.000
_cell.angle_alpha   90.00
_cell.angle_beta   90.00
_cell.angle_gamma   90.00
#
_symmetry.space_group_name_H-M   'P 1'
#
loop_
_entity.id
_entity.type
_entity.pdbx_description
1 polymer ?
#
loop_
_entity_poly.entity_id
_entity_poly.type
_entity_poly.pdbx_seq_one_letter_code
_entity_poly.pdbx_strand_id
1 'polypeptide(L)'
;MGRKWANIVAKKTAKDGANSKVYAKFGVEIYVAAKKGEPDPELNTALRFVIDRAKQAQVPKHVIDKAIDKAKGNTDETFTEGRYEGFGPNGSMLIVDTLTSNVNRTAANVRAAFGKNGGN
;
A
#
# COMPACT_ATOMS: atom_id res chain seq x y z
N MET A 1 0.48 28.17 -27.53
CA MET A 1 0.74 28.06 -26.07
C MET A 1 0.26 26.73 -25.42
N GLY A 2 -0.37 25.78 -26.14
CA GLY A 2 -0.99 24.57 -25.54
C GLY A 2 -0.09 23.35 -25.26
N ARG A 3 1.00 23.13 -26.01
CA ARG A 3 1.85 21.92 -25.86
C ARG A 3 2.63 21.87 -24.53
N LYS A 4 3.12 23.02 -24.05
CA LYS A 4 3.85 23.12 -22.76
C LYS A 4 2.94 22.80 -21.58
N TRP A 5 1.72 23.36 -21.59
CA TRP A 5 0.73 23.09 -20.54
C TRP A 5 0.28 21.63 -20.55
N ALA A 6 -0.02 21.05 -21.72
CA ALA A 6 -0.39 19.64 -21.84
C ALA A 6 0.68 18.70 -21.25
N ASN A 7 1.96 18.98 -21.51
CA ASN A 7 3.07 18.22 -20.94
C ASN A 7 3.18 18.37 -19.41
N ILE A 8 2.90 19.55 -18.86
CA ILE A 8 2.90 19.78 -17.41
C ILE A 8 1.76 18.98 -16.76
N VAL A 9 0.56 19.03 -17.35
CA VAL A 9 -0.60 18.26 -16.86
C VAL A 9 -0.31 16.77 -16.90
N ALA A 10 0.18 16.24 -18.03
CA ALA A 10 0.49 14.81 -18.17
C ALA A 10 1.52 14.34 -17.11
N LYS A 11 2.60 15.11 -16.90
CA LYS A 11 3.60 14.80 -15.87
C LYS A 11 3.01 14.85 -14.46
N LYS A 12 2.19 15.85 -14.17
CA LYS A 12 1.53 16.00 -12.87
C LYS A 12 0.60 14.83 -12.59
N THR A 13 -0.28 14.48 -13.53
CA THR A 13 -1.23 13.37 -13.38
C THR A 13 -0.52 12.03 -13.17
N ALA A 14 0.58 11.78 -13.90
CA ALA A 14 1.37 10.57 -13.71
C ALA A 14 1.99 10.49 -12.29
N LYS A 15 2.51 11.62 -11.79
CA LYS A 15 3.07 11.72 -10.43
C LYS A 15 2.00 11.55 -9.37
N ASP A 16 0.86 12.22 -9.52
CA ASP A 16 -0.26 12.15 -8.59
C ASP A 16 -0.83 10.72 -8.54
N GLY A 17 -0.90 10.04 -9.68
CA GLY A 17 -1.29 8.63 -9.79
C GLY A 17 -0.30 7.66 -9.16
N ALA A 18 1.00 7.94 -9.19
CA ALA A 18 2.00 7.15 -8.48
C ALA A 18 1.90 7.34 -6.96
N ASN A 19 1.76 8.59 -6.52
CA ASN A 19 1.63 8.94 -5.11
C ASN A 19 0.36 8.38 -4.47
N SER A 20 -0.77 8.39 -5.17
CA SER A 20 -2.03 7.85 -4.65
C SER A 20 -1.94 6.37 -4.29
N LYS A 21 -1.20 5.58 -5.08
CA LYS A 21 -0.92 4.16 -4.78
C LYS A 21 -0.09 3.99 -3.52
N VAL A 22 0.93 4.83 -3.34
CA VAL A 22 1.77 4.84 -2.13
C VAL A 22 0.93 5.19 -0.91
N TYR A 23 0.10 6.23 -1.00
CA TYR A 23 -0.75 6.67 0.11
C TYR A 23 -1.78 5.61 0.48
N ALA A 24 -2.38 4.93 -0.50
CA ALA A 24 -3.29 3.82 -0.27
C ALA A 24 -2.61 2.65 0.46
N LYS A 25 -1.37 2.30 0.07
CA LYS A 25 -0.59 1.24 0.73
C LYS A 25 -0.35 1.57 2.21
N PHE A 26 0.17 2.78 2.49
CA PHE A 26 0.42 3.20 3.87
C PHE A 26 -0.87 3.33 4.68
N GLY A 27 -1.98 3.77 4.08
CA GLY A 27 -3.27 3.84 4.78
C GLY A 27 -3.72 2.49 5.33
N VAL A 28 -3.56 1.41 4.56
CA VAL A 28 -3.87 0.05 5.04
C VAL A 28 -2.86 -0.42 6.09
N GLU A 29 -1.57 -0.17 5.87
CA GLU A 29 -0.51 -0.60 6.79
C GLU A 29 -0.62 0.07 8.17
N ILE A 30 -0.94 1.36 8.20
CA ILE A 30 -1.20 2.14 9.43
C ILE A 30 -2.44 1.61 10.13
N TYR A 31 -3.54 1.40 9.39
CA TYR A 31 -4.79 0.86 9.94
C TYR A 31 -4.56 -0.49 10.62
N VAL A 32 -3.84 -1.40 9.96
CA VAL A 32 -3.57 -2.74 10.50
C VAL A 32 -2.65 -2.67 11.71
N ALA A 33 -1.60 -1.85 11.69
CA ALA A 33 -0.72 -1.67 12.83
C ALA A 33 -1.44 -1.06 14.04
N ALA A 34 -2.33 -0.09 13.81
CA ALA A 34 -3.17 0.52 14.83
C ALA A 34 -4.20 -0.47 15.39
N LYS A 35 -4.81 -1.32 14.56
CA LYS A 35 -5.82 -2.30 14.98
C LYS A 35 -5.23 -3.52 15.72
N LYS A 36 -3.98 -3.89 15.42
CA LYS A 36 -3.26 -4.99 16.11
C LYS A 36 -2.84 -4.63 17.54
N GLY A 37 -2.83 -3.35 17.90
CA GLY A 37 -2.43 -2.88 19.23
C GLY A 37 -3.25 -1.66 19.63
N GLU A 38 -2.65 -0.74 20.38
CA GLU A 38 -3.29 0.54 20.67
C GLU A 38 -3.23 1.46 19.44
N PRO A 39 -4.33 2.15 19.10
CA PRO A 39 -4.36 3.15 18.04
C PRO A 39 -3.76 4.49 18.51
N ASP A 40 -2.64 4.41 19.23
CA ASP A 40 -1.84 5.51 19.75
C ASP A 40 -0.34 5.23 19.44
N PRO A 41 0.33 6.05 18.62
CA PRO A 41 1.74 5.87 18.27
C PRO A 41 2.71 5.89 19.46
N GLU A 42 2.35 6.53 20.57
CA GLU A 42 3.21 6.56 21.77
C GLU A 42 3.16 5.23 22.54
N LEU A 43 2.03 4.53 22.47
CA LEU A 43 1.81 3.24 23.14
C LEU A 43 2.04 2.04 22.21
N ASN A 44 2.15 2.26 20.90
CA ASN A 44 2.32 1.22 19.90
C ASN A 44 3.55 1.49 19.00
N THR A 45 4.66 0.81 19.34
CA THR A 45 5.93 0.97 18.61
C THR A 45 5.83 0.54 17.14
N ALA A 46 5.02 -0.46 16.83
CA ALA A 46 4.82 -0.91 15.45
C ALA A 46 4.09 0.16 14.63
N LEU A 47 3.04 0.78 15.20
CA LEU A 47 2.34 1.92 14.58
C LEU A 47 3.29 3.11 14.36
N ARG A 48 4.12 3.46 15.35
CA ARG A 48 5.12 4.53 15.21
C ARG A 48 6.06 4.27 14.05
N PHE A 49 6.61 3.07 13.94
CA PHE A 49 7.51 2.69 12.86
C PHE A 49 6.87 2.79 11.47
N VAL A 50 5.60 2.39 11.33
CA VAL A 50 4.86 2.54 10.06
C VAL A 50 4.63 4.02 9.74
N ILE A 51 4.25 4.84 10.72
CA ILE A 51 4.05 6.28 10.54
C ILE A 51 5.33 6.98 10.09
N ASP A 52 6.48 6.62 10.65
CA ASP A 52 7.75 7.23 10.26
C ASP A 52 8.13 6.88 8.82
N ARG A 53 7.90 5.64 8.37
CA ARG A 53 8.04 5.27 6.96
C ARG A 53 7.05 5.99 6.06
N ALA A 54 5.81 6.20 6.52
CA ALA A 54 4.80 6.96 5.78
C ALA A 54 5.24 8.42 5.59
N LYS A 55 5.77 9.06 6.64
CA LYS A 55 6.32 10.43 6.56
C LYS A 55 7.51 10.51 5.60
N GLN A 56 8.43 9.54 5.65
CA GLN A 56 9.55 9.46 4.70
C GLN A 56 9.05 9.34 3.25
N ALA A 57 7.98 8.58 3.01
CA ALA A 57 7.32 8.45 1.72
C ALA A 57 6.41 9.64 1.33
N GLN A 58 6.47 10.75 2.08
CA GLN A 58 5.68 11.97 1.84
C GLN A 58 4.16 11.75 1.89
N VAL A 59 3.71 10.76 2.67
CA VAL A 59 2.27 10.55 2.91
C VAL A 59 1.73 11.77 3.69
N PRO A 60 0.66 12.43 3.21
CA PRO A 60 0.08 13.56 3.90
C PRO A 60 -0.48 13.19 5.27
N LYS A 61 -0.34 14.09 6.24
CA LYS A 61 -0.81 13.90 7.62
C LYS A 61 -2.28 13.45 7.70
N HIS A 62 -3.16 14.06 6.92
CA HIS A 62 -4.60 13.72 6.91
C HIS A 62 -4.88 12.25 6.50
N VAL A 63 -4.00 11.61 5.71
CA VAL A 63 -4.13 10.19 5.35
C VAL A 63 -3.76 9.31 6.54
N ILE A 64 -2.71 9.68 7.27
CA ILE A 64 -2.26 8.99 8.49
C ILE A 64 -3.34 9.08 9.57
N ASP A 65 -3.79 10.30 9.88
CA ASP A 65 -4.79 10.56 10.91
C ASP A 65 -6.09 9.79 10.61
N LYS A 66 -6.56 9.83 9.34
CA LYS A 66 -7.75 9.09 8.91
C LYS A 66 -7.61 7.57 9.09
N ALA A 67 -6.43 7.01 8.86
CA ALA A 67 -6.20 5.58 9.03
C ALA A 67 -6.23 5.17 10.52
N ILE A 68 -5.67 6.00 11.40
CA ILE A 68 -5.69 5.80 12.86
C ILE A 68 -7.13 5.94 13.39
N ASP A 69 -7.84 6.99 12.99
CA ASP A 69 -9.22 7.22 13.41
C ASP A 69 -10.15 6.09 12.96
N LYS A 70 -9.93 5.57 11.74
CA LYS A 70 -10.64 4.38 11.26
C LYS A 70 -10.39 3.15 12.13
N ALA A 71 -9.17 2.99 12.65
CA ALA A 71 -8.83 1.86 13.53
C ALA A 71 -9.43 2.00 14.94
N LYS A 72 -9.63 3.23 15.44
CA LYS A 72 -10.37 3.50 16.68
C LYS A 72 -11.86 3.17 16.57
N GLY A 73 -12.42 3.29 15.36
CA GLY A 73 -13.80 2.94 15.08
C GLY A 73 -14.06 1.44 15.11
N ASN A 74 -15.29 1.05 15.41
CA ASN A 74 -15.71 -0.35 15.48
C ASN A 74 -16.01 -0.92 14.07
N THR A 75 -14.96 -1.06 13.26
CA THR A 75 -15.04 -1.55 11.89
C THR A 75 -14.64 -3.03 11.82
N ASP A 76 -15.44 -3.87 11.14
CA ASP A 76 -15.13 -5.31 10.99
C ASP A 76 -14.13 -5.62 9.87
N GLU A 77 -13.49 -4.59 9.29
CA GLU A 77 -12.54 -4.79 8.21
C GLU A 77 -11.27 -5.48 8.71
N THR A 78 -11.00 -6.67 8.19
CA THR A 78 -9.84 -7.48 8.57
C THR A 78 -8.93 -7.65 7.37
N PHE A 79 -7.63 -7.46 7.60
CA PHE A 79 -6.60 -7.67 6.59
C PHE A 79 -5.71 -8.82 7.04
N THR A 80 -5.38 -9.70 6.09
CA THR A 80 -4.50 -10.84 6.29
C THR A 80 -3.20 -10.60 5.54
N GLU A 81 -2.09 -10.92 6.19
CA GLU A 81 -0.77 -10.95 5.56
C GLU A 81 -0.63 -12.22 4.70
N GLY A 82 -0.07 -12.08 3.51
CA GLY A 82 0.17 -13.20 2.62
C GLY A 82 1.48 -13.03 1.87
N ARG A 83 2.25 -14.11 1.78
CA ARG A 83 3.49 -14.19 1.00
C ARG A 83 3.25 -15.08 -0.21
N TYR A 84 3.53 -14.54 -1.39
CA TYR A 84 3.52 -15.28 -2.64
C TYR A 84 4.94 -15.36 -3.18
N GLU A 85 5.30 -16.53 -3.69
CA GLU A 85 6.62 -16.82 -4.22
C GLU A 85 6.44 -17.29 -5.66
N GLY A 86 7.33 -16.84 -6.55
CA GLY A 86 7.26 -17.18 -7.96
C GLY A 86 8.52 -16.81 -8.70
N PHE A 87 8.56 -17.16 -9.98
CA PHE A 87 9.69 -16.87 -10.85
C PHE A 87 9.28 -15.85 -11.91
N GLY A 88 10.10 -14.83 -12.10
CA GLY A 88 9.99 -13.85 -13.18
C GLY A 88 10.77 -14.25 -14.43
N PRO A 89 10.92 -13.31 -15.39
CA PRO A 89 11.75 -13.50 -16.57
C PRO A 89 13.13 -14.03 -16.23
N ASN A 90 13.62 -14.95 -17.06
CA ASN A 90 14.95 -15.57 -16.94
C ASN A 90 15.19 -16.29 -15.60
N GLY A 91 14.12 -16.79 -14.95
CA GLY A 91 14.24 -17.56 -13.70
C GLY A 91 14.56 -16.72 -12.46
N SER A 92 14.32 -15.41 -12.50
CA SER A 92 14.51 -14.54 -11.34
C SER A 92 13.51 -14.86 -10.22
N MET A 93 13.99 -15.14 -9.00
CA MET A 93 13.10 -15.45 -7.87
C MET A 93 12.50 -14.17 -7.28
N LEU A 94 11.18 -14.16 -7.08
CA LEU A 94 10.43 -13.01 -6.57
C LEU A 94 9.60 -13.42 -5.35
N ILE A 95 9.69 -12.61 -4.30
CA ILE A 95 8.83 -12.71 -3.10
C ILE A 95 7.90 -11.50 -3.10
N VAL A 96 6.60 -11.75 -2.97
CA VAL A 96 5.56 -10.75 -2.96
C VAL A 96 4.80 -10.81 -1.64
N ASP A 97 5.12 -9.87 -0.76
CA ASP A 97 4.39 -9.66 0.49
C ASP A 97 3.17 -8.79 0.25
N THR A 98 2.03 -9.23 0.79
CA THR A 98 0.73 -8.61 0.60
C THR A 98 -0.01 -8.46 1.91
N LEU A 99 -0.88 -7.46 1.96
CA LEU A 99 -1.83 -7.23 3.03
C LEU A 99 -3.20 -7.02 2.40
N THR A 100 -4.13 -7.93 2.62
CA THR A 100 -5.40 -7.98 1.86
C THR A 100 -6.59 -8.40 2.69
N SER A 101 -7.76 -7.84 2.38
CA SER A 101 -9.05 -8.30 2.89
C SER A 101 -9.63 -9.48 2.10
N ASN A 102 -9.01 -9.87 0.98
CA ASN A 102 -9.46 -11.00 0.16
C ASN A 102 -8.26 -11.70 -0.48
N VAL A 103 -7.88 -12.85 0.09
CA VAL A 103 -6.74 -13.66 -0.34
C VAL A 103 -6.94 -14.23 -1.74
N ASN A 104 -8.16 -14.68 -2.08
CA ASN A 104 -8.47 -15.27 -3.38
C ASN A 104 -8.29 -14.27 -4.52
N ARG A 105 -8.79 -13.04 -4.34
CA ARG A 105 -8.61 -11.94 -5.28
C ARG A 105 -7.13 -11.59 -5.45
N THR A 106 -6.40 -11.46 -4.34
CA THR A 106 -4.97 -11.12 -4.39
C THR A 106 -4.16 -12.22 -5.09
N ALA A 107 -4.38 -13.49 -4.75
CA ALA A 107 -3.69 -14.61 -5.38
C ALA A 107 -3.96 -14.67 -6.90
N ALA A 108 -5.21 -14.47 -7.32
CA ALA A 108 -5.55 -14.40 -8.75
C ALA A 108 -4.82 -13.25 -9.46
N ASN A 109 -4.78 -12.06 -8.85
CA ASN A 109 -4.08 -10.90 -9.41
C ASN A 109 -2.57 -11.12 -9.49
N VAL A 110 -1.96 -11.71 -8.46
CA VAL A 110 -0.53 -12.04 -8.43
C VAL A 110 -0.21 -13.03 -9.56
N ARG A 111 -0.93 -14.16 -9.64
CA ARG A 111 -0.71 -15.14 -10.72
C ARG A 111 -0.88 -14.52 -12.11
N ALA A 112 -1.90 -13.68 -12.30
CA ALA A 112 -2.11 -12.99 -13.57
C ALA A 112 -0.96 -12.02 -13.91
N ALA A 113 -0.37 -11.36 -12.91
CA ALA A 113 0.79 -10.50 -13.10
C ALA A 113 2.04 -11.30 -13.50
N PHE A 114 2.32 -12.42 -12.84
CA PHE A 114 3.43 -13.30 -13.22
C PHE A 114 3.25 -13.86 -14.65
N GLY A 115 2.09 -14.49 -14.93
CA GLY A 115 1.83 -15.12 -16.22
C GLY A 115 1.86 -14.15 -17.41
N LYS A 116 1.39 -12.91 -17.24
CA LYS A 116 1.43 -11.89 -18.30
C LYS A 116 2.85 -11.37 -18.61
N ASN A 117 3.79 -11.57 -17.70
CA ASN A 117 5.14 -11.02 -17.80
C ASN A 117 6.21 -12.12 -17.89
N GLY A 118 5.85 -13.31 -18.39
CA GLY A 118 6.81 -14.40 -18.66
C GLY A 118 7.34 -15.08 -17.40
N GLY A 119 6.56 -15.06 -16.32
CA GLY A 119 6.82 -15.75 -15.07
C GLY A 119 5.71 -16.72 -14.68
N ASN A 120 5.84 -17.35 -13.51
CA ASN A 120 4.88 -18.29 -12.94
C ASN A 120 4.77 -18.17 -11.41
#